data_AF-A0A918CT32-F1
#
_entry.id   AF-A0A918CT32-F1
#
_cell.length_a   1.000
_cell.length_b   1.000
_cell.length_c   1.000
_cell.angle_alpha   90.00
_cell.angle_beta   90.00
_cell.angle_gamma   90.00
#
_symmetry.space_group_name_H-M   'P 1'
#
loop_
_entity.id
_entity.type
_entity.pdbx_description
1 polymer ?
#
loop_
_entity_poly.entity_id
_entity_poly.type
_entity_poly.pdbx_seq_one_letter_code
_entity_poly.pdbx_strand_id
1 'polypeptide(L)'
;MEELEGPEEAGGAGKRGALGRGTGEHGGVADLLWDDVKCFFDVDLVGSLPDVRVPNASVGEWQEVLDLVAEKGWTCQYSEGETVLPVPRAEAVLSRPADAEFPELRVWPTADVLAIFRFLADDEVDFDVDLWELQGQDRLDVLCGFLREIGRRLGKPVLMDPEGDYGHPVLGFDVEADRVVLLANRPGR
;
A
#
# COMPACT_ATOMS: atom_id res chain seq x y z
N MET A 1 -12.53 -50.84 -61.14
CA MET A 1 -13.96 -51.03 -61.47
C MET A 1 -14.68 -50.80 -60.14
N GLU A 2 -14.74 -49.53 -59.73
CA GLU A 2 -15.88 -48.60 -59.92
C GLU A 2 -17.04 -49.02 -59.00
N GLU A 3 -17.25 -48.28 -57.89
CA GLU A 3 -18.26 -47.20 -57.74
C GLU A 3 -19.68 -47.77 -57.66
N LEU A 4 -20.65 -47.39 -56.81
CA LEU A 4 -20.90 -46.36 -55.81
C LEU A 4 -22.25 -46.78 -55.19
N GLU A 5 -22.50 -46.59 -53.90
CA GLU A 5 -23.86 -46.32 -53.37
C GLU A 5 -23.72 -45.68 -51.97
N GLY A 6 -24.17 -44.44 -51.82
CA GLY A 6 -24.58 -43.83 -50.54
C GLY A 6 -26.10 -43.78 -50.46
N PRO A 7 -26.73 -42.90 -49.67
CA PRO A 7 -26.32 -42.26 -48.42
C PRO A 7 -27.31 -42.58 -47.26
N GLU A 8 -26.96 -42.26 -46.01
CA GLU A 8 -27.96 -42.12 -44.94
C GLU A 8 -27.76 -40.76 -44.22
N GLU A 9 -28.78 -39.92 -44.32
CA GLU A 9 -28.98 -38.67 -43.59
C GLU A 9 -30.01 -38.93 -42.49
N ALA A 10 -29.75 -38.53 -41.23
CA ALA A 10 -30.71 -37.77 -40.41
C ALA A 10 -30.21 -37.51 -38.97
N GLY A 11 -30.34 -36.25 -38.55
CA GLY A 11 -30.30 -35.78 -37.16
C GLY A 11 -29.12 -34.86 -36.91
N GLY A 12 -29.24 -33.53 -36.79
CA GLY A 12 -30.39 -32.69 -36.48
C GLY A 12 -29.95 -31.69 -35.40
N ALA A 13 -29.90 -30.41 -35.76
CA ALA A 13 -29.80 -29.20 -34.90
C ALA A 13 -28.60 -29.11 -33.93
N GLY A 14 -27.86 -28.02 -33.77
CA GLY A 14 -28.00 -26.64 -34.20
C GLY A 14 -27.16 -25.76 -33.25
N LYS A 15 -26.77 -24.58 -33.75
CA LYS A 15 -26.25 -23.38 -33.03
C LYS A 15 -24.75 -23.31 -32.70
N ARG A 16 -24.05 -22.63 -33.61
CA ARG A 16 -23.34 -21.33 -33.46
C ARG A 16 -22.57 -21.04 -32.15
N GLY A 17 -21.31 -20.63 -32.36
CA GLY A 17 -20.58 -19.64 -31.58
C GLY A 17 -19.88 -20.24 -30.36
N ALA A 18 -18.62 -19.95 -30.06
CA ALA A 18 -17.83 -18.79 -30.39
C ALA A 18 -16.33 -19.12 -30.33
N LEU A 19 -15.56 -18.33 -31.09
CA LEU A 19 -14.15 -18.08 -30.83
C LEU A 19 -13.94 -17.75 -29.34
N GLY A 20 -12.96 -18.39 -28.72
CA GLY A 20 -12.47 -18.05 -27.40
C GLY A 20 -10.98 -18.36 -27.34
N ARG A 21 -10.17 -17.39 -27.77
CA ARG A 21 -8.71 -17.35 -27.64
C ARG A 21 -8.27 -17.93 -26.29
N GLY A 22 -7.32 -18.87 -26.33
CA GLY A 22 -6.54 -19.26 -25.16
C GLY A 22 -5.85 -18.01 -24.62
N THR A 23 -6.37 -17.50 -23.51
CA THR A 23 -5.72 -16.50 -22.69
C THR A 23 -4.47 -17.10 -22.09
N GLY A 24 -3.33 -16.50 -22.42
CA GLY A 24 -2.06 -16.81 -21.79
C GLY A 24 -2.17 -16.65 -20.28
N GLU A 25 -1.64 -17.64 -19.58
CA GLU A 25 -1.35 -17.57 -18.17
C GLU A 25 -0.24 -16.53 -17.98
N HIS A 26 -0.64 -15.29 -17.74
CA HIS A 26 0.19 -14.37 -16.98
C HIS A 26 -0.02 -14.72 -15.50
N GLY A 27 0.96 -15.36 -14.88
CA GLY A 27 1.06 -15.49 -13.43
C GLY A 27 1.25 -14.11 -12.81
N GLY A 28 0.18 -13.32 -12.73
CA GLY A 28 0.09 -12.17 -11.84
C GLY A 28 -0.06 -12.71 -10.43
N VAL A 29 1.00 -12.61 -9.63
CA VAL A 29 0.98 -12.98 -8.22
C VAL A 29 -0.03 -12.05 -7.55
N ALA A 30 -1.07 -12.61 -6.92
CA ALA A 30 -2.21 -11.85 -6.42
C ALA A 30 -1.78 -10.71 -5.47
N ASP A 31 -2.24 -9.50 -5.78
CA ASP A 31 -2.26 -8.40 -4.82
C ASP A 31 -3.14 -8.79 -3.61
N LEU A 32 -2.90 -8.16 -2.45
CA LEU A 32 -3.67 -8.44 -1.24
C LEU A 32 -5.17 -8.21 -1.47
N LEU A 33 -5.99 -9.19 -1.12
CA LEU A 33 -7.43 -9.07 -1.19
C LEU A 33 -7.97 -8.50 0.11
N TRP A 34 -8.88 -7.54 0.01
CA TRP A 34 -9.55 -6.91 1.16
C TRP A 34 -10.14 -7.93 2.11
N ASP A 35 -10.79 -8.97 1.59
CA ASP A 35 -11.40 -10.01 2.41
C ASP A 35 -10.39 -10.80 3.26
N ASP A 36 -9.13 -10.87 2.84
CA ASP A 36 -8.06 -11.54 3.59
C ASP A 36 -7.47 -10.67 4.71
N VAL A 37 -7.57 -9.34 4.60
CA VAL A 37 -6.88 -8.40 5.50
C VAL A 37 -7.80 -7.47 6.28
N LYS A 38 -9.10 -7.39 5.96
CA LYS A 38 -10.05 -6.45 6.58
C LYS A 38 -10.10 -6.45 8.11
N CYS A 39 -9.73 -7.56 8.77
CA CYS A 39 -9.64 -7.60 10.23
C CYS A 39 -8.52 -6.71 10.80
N PHE A 40 -7.49 -6.40 10.00
CA PHE A 40 -6.41 -5.48 10.33
C PHE A 40 -6.73 -4.02 9.97
N PHE A 41 -7.95 -3.76 9.50
CA PHE A 41 -8.49 -2.44 9.19
C PHE A 41 -9.74 -2.14 10.02
N ASP A 42 -9.98 -2.94 11.07
CA ASP A 42 -11.07 -2.75 12.02
C ASP A 42 -10.60 -1.81 13.13
N VAL A 43 -11.17 -0.61 13.17
CA VAL A 43 -10.81 0.45 14.11
C VAL A 43 -10.92 0.00 15.57
N ASP A 44 -11.87 -0.88 15.88
CA ASP A 44 -12.06 -1.39 17.25
C ASP A 44 -10.98 -2.40 17.65
N LEU A 45 -10.25 -2.98 16.69
CA LEU A 45 -9.23 -4.01 16.91
C LEU A 45 -7.80 -3.48 16.81
N VAL A 46 -7.52 -2.62 15.82
CA VAL A 46 -6.15 -2.15 15.51
C VAL A 46 -5.92 -0.68 15.81
N GLY A 47 -6.92 0.04 16.31
CA GLY A 47 -6.89 1.50 16.50
C GLY A 47 -7.29 2.25 15.23
N SER A 48 -7.37 3.58 15.31
CA SER A 48 -7.77 4.43 14.18
C SER A 48 -6.60 4.85 13.29
N LEU A 49 -5.38 4.83 13.84
CA LEU A 49 -4.17 5.33 13.24
C LEU A 49 -3.04 4.30 13.40
N PRO A 50 -3.09 3.14 12.71
CA PRO A 50 -2.01 2.18 12.74
C PRO A 50 -0.70 2.81 12.29
N ASP A 51 0.37 2.44 13.00
CA ASP A 51 1.71 2.96 12.80
C ASP A 51 2.34 2.28 11.58
N VAL A 52 2.88 3.08 10.66
CA VAL A 52 3.66 2.61 9.51
C VAL A 52 5.08 3.14 9.61
N ARG A 53 6.05 2.24 9.43
CA ARG A 53 7.46 2.58 9.61
C ARG A 53 8.40 1.96 8.57
N VAL A 54 9.49 2.66 8.32
CA VAL A 54 10.66 2.16 7.58
C VAL A 54 11.84 2.08 8.53
N PRO A 55 12.15 0.89 9.07
CA PRO A 55 13.19 0.76 10.09
C PRO A 55 14.60 0.94 9.52
N ASN A 56 15.53 1.37 10.38
CA ASN A 56 16.93 1.64 10.03
C ASN A 56 17.04 2.63 8.87
N ALA A 57 16.18 3.64 8.86
CA ALA A 57 16.28 4.76 7.95
C ALA A 57 17.41 5.70 8.36
N SER A 58 17.54 6.80 7.63
CA SER A 58 18.48 7.87 7.89
C SER A 58 17.84 9.19 7.51
N VAL A 59 18.42 10.31 7.98
CA VAL A 59 18.01 11.67 7.55
C VAL A 59 18.00 11.82 6.02
N GLY A 60 18.93 11.17 5.32
CA GLY A 60 18.96 11.17 3.85
C GLY A 60 17.78 10.44 3.24
N GLU A 61 17.37 9.32 3.82
CA GLU A 61 16.21 8.54 3.37
C GLU A 61 14.89 9.23 3.70
N TRP A 62 14.82 9.97 4.81
CA TRP A 62 13.73 10.92 5.06
C TRP A 62 13.64 11.96 3.95
N GLN A 63 14.76 12.53 3.49
CA GLN A 63 14.75 13.48 2.38
C GLN A 63 14.26 12.82 1.08
N GLU A 64 14.65 11.58 0.80
CA GLU A 64 14.16 10.83 -0.37
C GLU A 64 12.63 10.62 -0.33
N VAL A 65 12.03 10.45 0.85
CA VAL A 65 10.57 10.40 1.01
C VAL A 65 9.93 11.75 0.70
N LEU A 66 10.49 12.86 1.21
CA LEU A 66 9.98 14.19 0.91
C LEU A 66 10.08 14.51 -0.60
N ASP A 67 11.19 14.12 -1.23
CA ASP A 67 11.42 14.30 -2.65
C ASP A 67 10.46 13.42 -3.48
N LEU A 68 10.16 12.19 -3.02
CA LEU A 68 9.15 11.31 -3.62
C LEU A 68 7.76 11.94 -3.57
N VAL A 69 7.35 12.52 -2.43
CA VAL A 69 6.03 13.20 -2.31
C VAL A 69 5.90 14.31 -3.33
N ALA A 70 6.95 15.13 -3.48
CA ALA A 70 7.00 16.21 -4.47
C ALA A 70 6.99 15.69 -5.91
N GLU A 71 7.78 14.65 -6.21
CA GLU A 71 7.88 14.04 -7.55
C GLU A 71 6.57 13.41 -8.00
N LYS A 72 5.87 12.72 -7.11
CA LYS A 72 4.56 12.11 -7.40
C LYS A 72 3.44 13.14 -7.49
N GLY A 73 3.68 14.38 -7.05
CA GLY A 73 2.69 15.45 -7.04
C GLY A 73 1.54 15.16 -6.08
N TRP A 74 1.78 14.37 -5.03
CA TRP A 74 0.78 14.14 -4.00
C TRP A 74 0.47 15.44 -3.27
N THR A 75 -0.80 15.64 -2.96
CA THR A 75 -1.19 16.78 -2.13
C THR A 75 -0.56 16.57 -0.76
N CYS A 76 0.04 17.62 -0.20
CA CYS A 76 0.63 17.55 1.13
C CYS A 76 0.50 18.87 1.88
N GLN A 77 0.56 18.78 3.21
CA GLN A 77 0.50 19.91 4.12
C GLN A 77 1.44 19.64 5.29
N TYR A 78 2.43 20.51 5.44
CA TYR A 78 3.33 20.50 6.59
C TYR A 78 2.83 21.49 7.64
N SER A 79 2.85 21.07 8.91
CA SER A 79 2.52 21.93 10.04
C SER A 79 3.45 21.69 11.22
N GLU A 80 3.68 22.75 11.98
CA GLU A 80 4.30 22.72 13.31
C GLU A 80 3.24 23.18 14.31
N GLY A 81 2.73 22.25 15.11
CA GLY A 81 1.52 22.49 15.91
C GLY A 81 0.35 22.90 15.01
N GLU A 82 -0.28 24.04 15.29
CA GLU A 82 -1.40 24.57 14.48
C GLU A 82 -0.95 25.40 13.26
N THR A 83 0.35 25.64 13.09
CA THR A 83 0.86 26.56 12.05
C THR A 83 1.25 25.80 10.78
N VAL A 84 0.57 26.10 9.67
CA VAL A 84 0.90 25.55 8.35
C VAL A 84 2.09 26.28 7.74
N LEU A 85 3.09 25.53 7.27
CA LEU A 85 4.35 26.05 6.74
C LEU A 85 4.73 25.32 5.44
N PRO A 86 5.64 25.89 4.62
CA PRO A 86 6.24 25.15 3.51
C PRO A 86 7.01 23.92 4.02
N VAL A 87 6.99 22.82 3.25
CA VAL A 87 7.73 21.60 3.60
C VAL A 87 9.24 21.91 3.70
N PRO A 88 9.88 21.75 4.87
CA PRO A 88 11.31 21.99 5.05
C PRO A 88 12.13 20.82 4.53
N ARG A 89 13.46 20.96 4.56
CA ARG A 89 14.37 19.81 4.39
C ARG A 89 14.27 18.87 5.59
N ALA A 90 14.47 17.57 5.35
CA ALA A 90 14.44 16.55 6.40
C ALA A 90 15.40 16.87 7.56
N GLU A 91 16.63 17.25 7.24
CA GLU A 91 17.63 17.65 8.24
C GLU A 91 17.17 18.80 9.14
N ALA A 92 16.48 19.79 8.55
CA ALA A 92 16.03 20.96 9.28
C ALA A 92 14.91 20.63 10.26
N VAL A 93 14.00 19.71 9.91
CA VAL A 93 12.91 19.31 10.79
C VAL A 93 13.34 18.31 11.86
N LEU A 94 14.22 17.35 11.51
CA LEU A 94 14.73 16.33 12.43
C LEU A 94 15.74 16.89 13.45
N SER A 95 16.40 17.99 13.13
CA SER A 95 17.33 18.67 14.06
C SER A 95 16.62 19.62 15.04
N ARG A 96 15.28 19.67 15.05
CA ARG A 96 14.53 20.57 15.95
C ARG A 96 14.65 20.12 17.40
N PRO A 97 14.64 21.05 18.36
CA PRO A 97 14.63 20.72 19.79
C PRO A 97 13.42 19.84 20.16
N ALA A 98 13.62 18.89 21.08
CA ALA A 98 12.56 17.97 21.51
C ALA A 98 11.38 18.66 22.24
N ASP A 99 11.57 19.89 22.72
CA ASP A 99 10.53 20.72 23.34
C ASP A 99 9.84 21.68 22.35
N ALA A 100 10.19 21.62 21.06
CA ALA A 100 9.52 22.38 20.02
C ALA A 100 8.15 21.79 19.68
N GLU A 101 7.31 22.58 19.02
CA GLU A 101 6.01 22.13 18.49
C GLU A 101 6.18 20.89 17.60
N PHE A 102 5.31 19.90 17.78
CA PHE A 102 5.40 18.64 17.02
C PHE A 102 5.20 18.89 15.52
N PRO A 103 6.20 18.55 14.69
CA PRO A 103 6.08 18.65 13.24
C PRO A 103 5.34 17.44 12.69
N GLU A 104 4.42 17.68 11.76
CA GLU A 104 3.75 16.63 11.00
C GLU A 104 3.64 17.00 9.53
N LEU A 105 3.69 16.00 8.66
CA LEU A 105 3.44 16.16 7.24
C LEU A 105 2.28 15.25 6.85
N ARG A 106 1.13 15.86 6.54
CA ARG A 106 -0.01 15.16 5.95
C ARG A 106 0.21 15.00 4.45
N VAL A 107 0.02 13.79 3.93
CA VAL A 107 0.15 13.44 2.52
C VAL A 107 -1.09 12.68 2.08
N TRP A 108 -1.62 13.05 0.93
CA TRP A 108 -2.79 12.42 0.32
C TRP A 108 -2.41 11.76 -1.01
N PRO A 109 -2.13 10.43 -1.03
CA PRO A 109 -1.86 9.70 -2.26
C PRO A 109 -3.05 9.73 -3.23
N THR A 110 -4.27 9.76 -2.67
CA THR A 110 -5.54 10.09 -3.33
C THR A 110 -6.38 10.96 -2.40
N ALA A 111 -7.51 11.48 -2.88
CA ALA A 111 -8.38 12.36 -2.09
C ALA A 111 -8.98 11.69 -0.83
N ASP A 112 -9.01 10.35 -0.80
CA ASP A 112 -9.66 9.55 0.24
C ASP A 112 -8.65 8.67 1.00
N VAL A 113 -7.35 9.01 0.98
CA VAL A 113 -6.34 8.29 1.76
C VAL A 113 -5.36 9.29 2.35
N LEU A 114 -5.32 9.38 3.66
CA LEU A 114 -4.39 10.22 4.41
C LEU A 114 -3.26 9.39 5.05
N ALA A 115 -2.02 9.81 4.81
CA ALA A 115 -0.83 9.41 5.56
C ALA A 115 -0.27 10.61 6.35
N ILE A 116 0.05 10.43 7.63
CA ILE A 116 0.50 11.49 8.54
C ILE A 116 1.92 11.17 9.01
N PHE A 117 2.92 11.72 8.33
CA PHE A 117 4.32 11.54 8.70
C PHE A 117 4.67 12.28 9.99
N ARG A 118 5.36 11.56 10.88
CA ARG A 118 5.80 12.01 12.20
C ARG A 118 7.33 12.04 12.21
N PHE A 119 7.92 13.22 12.38
CA PHE A 119 9.39 13.35 12.45
C PHE A 119 9.87 13.09 13.88
N LEU A 120 9.70 11.87 14.37
CA LEU A 120 10.01 11.48 15.76
C LEU A 120 11.47 11.04 15.94
N ALA A 121 12.02 10.37 14.94
CA ALA A 121 13.37 9.82 14.97
C ALA A 121 14.06 10.01 13.61
N ASP A 122 15.39 10.08 13.63
CA ASP A 122 16.21 10.24 12.42
C ASP A 122 16.66 8.89 11.82
N ASP A 123 16.49 7.80 12.56
CA ASP A 123 16.84 6.42 12.20
C ASP A 123 15.64 5.54 11.82
N GLU A 124 14.43 6.11 11.80
CA GLU A 124 13.19 5.46 11.35
C GLU A 124 12.31 6.50 10.65
N VAL A 125 11.69 6.11 9.53
CA VAL A 125 10.62 6.92 8.92
C VAL A 125 9.30 6.45 9.49
N ASP A 126 8.56 7.32 10.18
CA ASP A 126 7.29 6.98 10.83
C ASP A 126 6.13 7.79 10.26
N PHE A 127 4.99 7.13 10.05
CA PHE A 127 3.74 7.78 9.69
C PHE A 127 2.51 6.96 10.07
N ASP A 128 1.43 7.65 10.36
CA ASP A 128 0.13 7.03 10.62
C ASP A 128 -0.69 6.96 9.33
N VAL A 129 -1.63 6.03 9.22
CA VAL A 129 -2.66 6.05 8.16
C VAL A 129 -4.06 6.04 8.74
N ASP A 130 -5.00 6.77 8.14
CA ASP A 130 -6.37 6.86 8.68
C ASP A 130 -7.26 5.68 8.23
N LEU A 131 -7.63 4.82 9.18
CA LEU A 131 -8.48 3.66 8.88
C LEU A 131 -9.93 3.99 8.54
N TRP A 132 -10.45 5.16 8.94
CA TRP A 132 -11.80 5.57 8.54
C TRP A 132 -11.90 5.78 7.04
N GLU A 133 -10.79 6.15 6.41
CA GLU A 133 -10.68 6.38 4.98
C GLU A 133 -10.30 5.07 4.22
N LEU A 134 -9.53 4.19 4.86
CA LEU A 134 -9.01 2.94 4.28
C LEU A 134 -9.99 1.75 4.32
N GLN A 135 -11.19 1.92 3.78
CA GLN A 135 -12.21 0.86 3.76
C GLN A 135 -12.52 0.35 2.35
N GLY A 136 -12.24 -0.93 2.09
CA GLY A 136 -12.52 -1.63 0.84
C GLY A 136 -11.31 -1.78 -0.10
N GLN A 137 -11.47 -2.61 -1.14
CA GLN A 137 -10.38 -3.01 -2.05
C GLN A 137 -9.68 -1.82 -2.70
N ASP A 138 -10.42 -0.87 -3.27
CA ASP A 138 -9.81 0.26 -4.00
C ASP A 138 -8.86 1.09 -3.12
N ARG A 139 -9.18 1.28 -1.83
CA ARG A 139 -8.32 2.02 -0.90
C ARG A 139 -7.16 1.18 -0.38
N LEU A 140 -7.37 -0.12 -0.21
CA LEU A 140 -6.28 -1.06 0.06
C LEU A 140 -5.26 -1.05 -1.08
N ASP A 141 -5.71 -1.02 -2.33
CA ASP A 141 -4.83 -0.98 -3.50
C ASP A 141 -4.02 0.31 -3.54
N VAL A 142 -4.64 1.45 -3.21
CA VAL A 142 -3.95 2.75 -3.06
C VAL A 142 -2.89 2.69 -1.97
N LEU A 143 -3.24 2.18 -0.78
CA LEU A 143 -2.29 2.01 0.32
C LEU A 143 -1.12 1.12 -0.10
N CYS A 144 -1.41 -0.04 -0.69
CA CYS A 144 -0.36 -0.97 -1.13
C CYS A 144 0.56 -0.33 -2.19
N GLY A 145 -0.01 0.44 -3.12
CA GLY A 145 0.76 1.22 -4.08
C GLY A 145 1.64 2.27 -3.41
N PHE A 146 1.10 3.00 -2.44
CA PHE A 146 1.84 4.01 -1.67
C PHE A 146 3.02 3.41 -0.89
N LEU A 147 2.79 2.34 -0.13
CA LEU A 147 3.84 1.63 0.61
C LEU A 147 4.92 1.09 -0.34
N ARG A 148 4.53 0.59 -1.51
CA ARG A 148 5.46 0.10 -2.54
C ARG A 148 6.31 1.21 -3.13
N GLU A 149 5.76 2.39 -3.39
CA GLU A 149 6.51 3.54 -3.89
C GLU A 149 7.59 3.99 -2.89
N ILE A 150 7.24 4.04 -1.59
CA ILE A 150 8.21 4.35 -0.53
C ILE A 150 9.27 3.25 -0.42
N GLY A 151 8.85 1.99 -0.29
CA GLY A 151 9.76 0.87 -0.12
C GLY A 151 10.72 0.68 -1.30
N ARG A 152 10.26 0.90 -2.53
CA ARG A 152 11.11 0.90 -3.73
C ARG A 152 12.09 2.06 -3.76
N ARG A 153 11.65 3.26 -3.38
CA ARG A 153 12.53 4.45 -3.32
C ARG A 153 13.70 4.21 -2.37
N LEU A 154 13.41 3.61 -1.22
CA LEU A 154 14.40 3.40 -0.16
C LEU A 154 15.14 2.06 -0.26
N GLY A 155 14.62 1.11 -1.05
CA GLY A 155 15.12 -0.27 -1.10
C GLY A 155 14.96 -1.00 0.24
N LYS A 156 13.91 -0.68 1.00
CA LYS A 156 13.69 -1.14 2.38
C LYS A 156 12.27 -1.67 2.59
N PRO A 157 12.08 -2.58 3.57
CA PRO A 157 10.74 -2.96 3.96
C PRO A 157 10.00 -1.75 4.57
N VAL A 158 8.70 -1.69 4.31
CA VAL A 158 7.77 -0.76 4.97
C VAL A 158 6.81 -1.61 5.78
N LEU A 159 6.73 -1.38 7.08
CA LEU A 159 6.00 -2.24 8.01
C LEU A 159 4.81 -1.46 8.58
N MET A 160 3.65 -2.09 8.67
CA MET A 160 2.48 -1.54 9.34
C MET A 160 2.16 -2.37 10.56
N ASP A 161 2.24 -1.75 11.73
CA ASP A 161 1.91 -2.28 13.03
C ASP A 161 0.50 -1.77 13.44
N PRO A 162 -0.28 -2.52 14.24
CA PRO A 162 -1.46 -1.96 14.90
C PRO A 162 -1.08 -0.75 15.75
N GLU A 163 -2.00 0.21 15.93
CA GLU A 163 -1.74 1.45 16.67
C GLU A 163 -1.19 1.15 18.08
N GLY A 164 0.04 1.58 18.34
CA GLY A 164 0.75 1.40 19.61
C GLY A 164 1.29 -0.02 19.88
N ASP A 165 1.14 -0.97 18.97
CA ASP A 165 1.64 -2.35 19.09
C ASP A 165 2.96 -2.55 18.31
N TYR A 166 3.95 -1.72 18.63
CA TYR A 166 5.22 -1.64 17.92
C TYR A 166 5.99 -2.96 17.92
N GLY A 167 6.41 -3.41 16.73
CA GLY A 167 7.23 -4.62 16.55
C GLY A 167 6.42 -5.87 16.24
N HIS A 168 5.11 -5.73 16.02
CA HIS A 168 4.18 -6.78 15.64
C HIS A 168 3.49 -6.46 14.30
N PRO A 169 4.27 -6.35 13.20
CA PRO A 169 3.72 -5.85 11.95
C PRO A 169 2.73 -6.84 11.34
N VAL A 170 1.58 -6.31 10.93
CA VAL A 170 0.49 -7.08 10.31
C VAL A 170 0.63 -7.09 8.80
N LEU A 171 1.02 -5.98 8.18
CA LEU A 171 1.32 -5.86 6.75
C LEU A 171 2.76 -5.37 6.56
N GLY A 172 3.35 -5.67 5.41
CA GLY A 172 4.55 -4.97 5.00
C GLY A 172 4.93 -5.12 3.54
N PHE A 173 5.66 -4.14 3.03
CA PHE A 173 6.31 -4.23 1.73
C PHE A 173 7.53 -5.15 1.82
N ASP A 174 7.50 -6.23 1.05
CA ASP A 174 8.62 -7.15 0.85
C ASP A 174 9.45 -6.66 -0.35
N VAL A 175 10.73 -6.38 -0.09
CA VAL A 175 11.67 -5.84 -1.09
C VAL A 175 11.99 -6.84 -2.19
N GLU A 176 12.16 -8.12 -1.84
CA GLU A 176 12.57 -9.17 -2.77
C GLU A 176 11.41 -9.57 -3.69
N ALA A 177 10.21 -9.69 -3.11
CA ALA A 177 8.99 -9.96 -3.86
C ALA A 177 8.43 -8.71 -4.55
N ASP A 178 8.94 -7.53 -4.19
CA ASP A 178 8.48 -6.21 -4.62
C ASP A 178 6.96 -6.14 -4.52
N ARG A 179 6.38 -6.39 -3.34
CA ARG A 179 4.93 -6.31 -3.11
C ARG A 179 4.60 -6.18 -1.64
N VAL A 180 3.41 -5.68 -1.33
CA VAL A 180 2.89 -5.70 0.04
C VAL A 180 2.33 -7.09 0.33
N VAL A 181 2.70 -7.65 1.49
CA VAL A 181 2.31 -8.97 1.96
C VAL A 181 1.73 -8.90 3.36
N LEU A 182 0.92 -9.91 3.70
CA LEU A 182 0.48 -10.15 5.05
C LEU A 182 1.63 -10.80 5.84
N LEU A 183 2.03 -10.17 6.94
CA LEU A 183 3.10 -10.64 7.82
C LEU A 183 2.56 -11.35 9.06
N ALA A 184 1.38 -10.95 9.54
CA ALA A 184 0.71 -11.64 10.63
C ALA A 184 0.19 -13.01 10.19
N ASN A 185 0.38 -14.02 11.04
CA ASN A 185 -0.45 -15.23 10.94
C ASN A 185 -1.89 -14.83 11.24
N ARG A 186 -2.85 -15.27 10.41
CA ARG A 186 -4.29 -15.07 10.69
C ARG A 186 -4.56 -15.44 12.16
N PRO A 187 -5.20 -14.57 12.96
CA PRO A 187 -5.69 -15.00 14.27
C PRO A 187 -6.58 -16.22 14.04
N GLY A 188 -6.28 -17.30 14.76
CA GLY A 188 -6.91 -18.60 14.56
C GLY A 188 -8.44 -18.50 14.56
N ARG A 189 -9.05 -19.15 13.56
CA ARG A 189 -10.50 -19.25 13.37
C ARG A 189 -11.20 -19.94 14.53
#